data_AF-A0A062VAP6-F1
#
_entry.id   AF-A0A062VAP6-F1
#
_cell.length_a   1.000
_cell.length_b   1.000
_cell.length_c   1.000
_cell.angle_alpha   90.00
_cell.angle_beta   90.00
_cell.angle_gamma   90.00
#
_symmetry.space_group_name_H-M   'P 1'
#
loop_
_entity.id
_entity.type
_entity.pdbx_description
1 polymer ?
#
loop_
_entity_poly.entity_id
_entity_poly.type
_entity_poly.pdbx_seq_one_letter_code
_entity_poly.pdbx_strand_id
1 'polypeptide(L)' 'MVVSDAEIEKAIRSVARLIHRYGDAYWPLFERLEAELKERNSRKDRLNAYLPTHETHSENPKRQTD' A
#
# COMPACT_ATOMS: atom_id res chain seq x y z
N MET A 1 -4.79 -12.66 -12.67
CA MET A 1 -4.22 -12.64 -11.30
C MET A 1 -3.70 -11.23 -11.06
N VAL A 2 -4.21 -10.52 -10.04
CA VAL A 2 -3.78 -9.14 -9.74
C VAL A 2 -2.67 -9.22 -8.70
N VAL A 3 -1.52 -8.60 -8.98
CA VAL A 3 -0.40 -8.52 -8.03
C VAL A 3 -0.79 -7.59 -6.88
N SER A 4 -0.66 -8.05 -5.65
CA SER A 4 -0.90 -7.29 -4.43
C SER A 4 0.25 -6.35 -4.09
N ASP A 5 0.00 -5.34 -3.27
CA ASP A 5 1.03 -4.37 -2.86
C ASP A 5 2.13 -5.03 -2.03
N ALA A 6 1.78 -6.03 -1.20
CA ALA A 6 2.74 -6.82 -0.45
C ALA A 6 3.69 -7.63 -1.36
N GLU A 7 3.19 -8.12 -2.49
CA GLU A 7 4.03 -8.79 -3.50
C GLU A 7 4.98 -7.79 -4.17
N ILE A 8 4.53 -6.56 -4.46
CA ILE A 8 5.41 -5.51 -5.00
C ILE A 8 6.50 -5.15 -4.00
N GLU A 9 6.16 -4.93 -2.73
CA GLU A 9 7.17 -4.66 -1.70
C GLU A 9 8.19 -5.80 -1.54
N LYS A 10 7.72 -7.06 -1.61
CA LYS A 10 8.61 -8.23 -1.59
C LYS A 10 9.54 -8.25 -2.80
N ALA A 11 9.05 -7.86 -3.98
CA ALA A 11 9.87 -7.72 -5.18
C ALA A 11 10.91 -6.60 -5.01
N ILE A 12 10.52 -5.41 -4.51
CA ILE A 12 11.43 -4.29 -4.21
C ILE A 12 12.58 -4.76 -3.30
N ARG A 13 12.25 -5.43 -2.19
CA ARG A 13 13.26 -5.98 -1.26
C ARG A 13 14.18 -7.01 -1.92
N SER A 14 13.68 -7.77 -2.88
CA SER A 14 14.47 -8.76 -3.62
C SER A 14 15.41 -8.08 -4.61
N VAL A 15 14.92 -7.09 -5.37
CA VAL A 15 15.72 -6.34 -6.35
C VAL A 15 16.80 -5.49 -5.66
N ALA A 16 16.52 -4.91 -4.49
CA ALA A 16 17.53 -4.22 -3.68
C ALA A 16 18.75 -5.12 -3.37
N ARG A 17 18.52 -6.40 -3.07
CA ARG A 17 19.62 -7.38 -2.86
C ARG A 17 20.38 -7.67 -4.15
N LEU A 18 19.70 -7.65 -5.30
CA LEU A 18 20.35 -7.80 -6.60
C LEU A 18 21.22 -6.59 -6.93
N ILE A 19 20.72 -5.37 -6.71
CA ILE A 19 21.51 -4.13 -6.85
C ILE A 19 22.76 -4.22 -5.96
N HIS A 20 22.59 -4.57 -4.68
CA HIS A 20 23.70 -4.68 -3.74
C HIS A 20 24.76 -5.70 -4.20
N ARG A 21 24.35 -6.79 -4.87
CA ARG A 21 25.25 -7.88 -5.28
C ARG A 21 25.87 -7.68 -6.66
N TYR A 22 25.13 -7.09 -7.59
CA TYR A 22 25.45 -7.10 -9.02
C TYR A 22 25.51 -5.69 -9.63
N GLY A 23 25.26 -4.65 -8.84
CA GLY A 23 25.38 -3.26 -9.25
C GLY A 23 24.20 -2.78 -10.11
N ASP A 24 24.48 -1.77 -10.90
CA ASP A 24 23.46 -0.82 -11.34
C ASP A 24 22.46 -1.33 -12.37
N ALA A 25 22.69 -2.50 -12.96
CA ALA A 25 21.83 -3.09 -13.99
C ALA A 25 20.37 -3.29 -13.53
N TYR A 26 20.14 -3.38 -12.20
CA TYR A 26 18.83 -3.64 -11.62
C TYR A 26 18.08 -2.37 -11.17
N TRP A 27 18.72 -1.20 -11.19
CA TRP A 27 18.08 0.08 -10.83
C TRP A 27 16.79 0.36 -11.62
N PRO A 28 16.75 0.18 -12.97
CA PRO A 28 15.54 0.49 -13.73
C PRO A 28 14.32 -0.33 -13.28
N LEU A 29 14.54 -1.56 -12.81
CA LEU A 29 13.45 -2.39 -12.28
C LEU A 29 13.03 -1.95 -10.89
N PHE A 30 14.01 -1.62 -10.02
CA PHE A 30 13.75 -1.14 -8.67
C PHE A 30 12.89 0.13 -8.68
N GLU A 31 13.30 1.13 -9.46
CA GLU A 31 12.59 2.42 -9.60
C GLU A 31 11.16 2.23 -10.11
N ARG A 32 10.95 1.33 -11.07
CA ARG A 32 9.61 1.03 -11.59
C ARG A 32 8.69 0.43 -10.53
N LEU A 33 9.20 -0.49 -9.71
CA LEU A 33 8.42 -1.10 -8.64
C LEU A 33 8.08 -0.08 -7.55
N GLU A 34 9.01 0.78 -7.18
CA GLU A 34 8.75 1.88 -6.23
C GLU A 34 7.69 2.86 -6.77
N ALA A 35 7.81 3.25 -8.04
CA ALA A 35 6.85 4.13 -8.69
C ALA A 35 5.45 3.51 -8.75
N GLU A 36 5.35 2.21 -9.06
CA GLU A 36 4.07 1.50 -9.08
C GLU A 36 3.42 1.47 -7.69
N LEU A 37 4.19 1.10 -6.66
CA LEU A 37 3.69 1.06 -5.28
C LEU A 37 3.22 2.44 -4.82
N LYS A 38 4.00 3.49 -5.13
CA LYS A 38 3.65 4.88 -4.82
C LYS A 38 2.35 5.31 -5.51
N GLU A 39 2.17 4.99 -6.80
CA GLU A 39 0.96 5.34 -7.54
C GLU A 39 -0.27 4.59 -7.01
N ARG A 40 -0.12 3.33 -6.59
CA ARG A 40 -1.21 2.55 -5.96
C ARG A 40 -1.63 3.16 -4.63
N ASN A 41 -0.67 3.50 -3.77
CA ASN A 41 -0.96 4.17 -2.50
C ASN A 41 -1.59 5.54 -2.72
N SER A 42 -1.07 6.36 -3.64
CA SER A 42 -1.68 7.66 -3.98
C SER A 42 -3.12 7.53 -4.49
N ARG A 43 -3.44 6.50 -5.27
CA ARG A 43 -4.83 6.21 -5.69
C ARG A 43 -5.72 5.88 -4.49
N LYS A 44 -5.25 5.03 -3.57
CA LYS A 44 -5.99 4.69 -2.34
C LYS A 44 -6.22 5.91 -1.46
N ASP A 45 -5.18 6.72 -1.25
CA ASP A 45 -5.24 7.91 -0.41
C ASP A 45 -6.23 8.94 -0.98
N ARG A 46 -6.15 9.20 -2.30
CA ARG A 46 -7.12 10.08 -2.98
C ARG A 46 -8.53 9.55 -2.84
N LEU A 47 -8.74 8.25 -3.07
CA LEU A 47 -10.07 7.64 -2.95
C LEU A 47 -10.61 7.79 -1.52
N ASN A 48 -9.80 7.45 -0.51
CA ASN A 48 -10.16 7.54 0.89
C ASN A 48 -10.43 9.00 1.33
N ALA A 49 -9.79 9.99 0.71
CA ALA A 49 -10.06 11.40 1.00
C ALA A 49 -11.45 11.85 0.57
N TYR A 50 -12.09 11.16 -0.38
CA TYR A 50 -13.43 11.48 -0.88
C TYR A 50 -14.52 10.51 -0.41
N LEU A 51 -14.13 9.35 0.13
CA LEU A 51 -15.08 8.42 0.73
C LEU A 51 -15.28 8.82 2.20
N PRO A 52 -16.54 8.97 2.68
CA PRO A 52 -16.77 9.18 4.11
C PRO A 52 -16.16 8.00 4.86
N THR A 53 -15.30 8.30 5.83
CA THR A 53 -14.84 7.31 6.79
C THR A 53 -16.07 6.84 7.53
N HIS A 54 -16.67 5.73 7.10
CA HIS A 54 -17.58 4.98 7.95
C HIS A 54 -16.72 4.34 9.04
N GLU A 55 -16.19 5.17 9.95
CA GLU A 55 -16.02 4.73 11.32
C GLU A 55 -17.44 4.45 11.79
N THR A 56 -17.82 3.17 11.72
CA THR A 56 -18.95 2.63 12.46
C THR A 56 -18.69 2.89 13.94
N HIS A 57 -19.03 4.09 14.39
CA HIS A 57 -19.50 4.32 15.73
C HIS A 57 -20.88 3.66 15.82
N SER A 58 -20.87 2.34 16.02
CA SER A 58 -22.05 1.55 16.33
C SER A 58 -21.78 0.70 17.56
N GLU A 59 -21.60 1.37 18.70
CA GLU A 59 -22.20 0.90 19.95
C GLU A 59 -23.01 2.06 20.54
N ASN A 60 -24.32 2.04 20.24
CA ASN A 60 -25.31 2.98 20.75
C ASN A 60 -25.62 2.65 22.23
N PRO A 61 -25.93 3.66 23.08
CA PRO A 61 -26.04 3.52 24.51
C PRO A 61 -27.39 2.91 24.88
N LYS A 62 -27.38 1.80 25.61
CA LYS A 62 -28.61 1.33 26.26
C LYS A 62 -28.88 2.21 27.48
N ARG A 63 -29.76 3.19 27.29
CA ARG A 63 -30.60 3.70 28.38
C ARG A 63 -31.38 2.51 28.95
N GLN A 64 -31.27 2.28 30.25
CA GLN A 64 -32.35 1.67 31.01
C GLN A 64 -32.58 2.52 32.26
N THR A 65 -33.71 3.21 32.22
CA THR A 65 -34.48 3.73 33.34
C THR A 65 -34.99 2.58 34.18
N ASP A 66 -34.66 2.57 35.47
CA ASP A 66 -35.61 2.60 36.61
C ASP A 66 -34.82 2.87 37.90
#